data_AF-A0A4Y4LY14-F1
#
_entry.id   AF-A0A4Y4LY14-F1
#
_cell.length_a   1.000
_cell.length_b   1.000
_cell.length_c   1.000
_cell.angle_alpha   90.00
_cell.angle_beta   90.00
_cell.angle_gamma   90.00
#
_symmetry.space_group_name_H-M   'P 1'
#
loop_
_entity.id
_entity.type
_entity.pdbx_description
1 polymer ?
#
loop_
_entity_poly.entity_id
_entity_poly.type
_entity_poly.pdbx_seq_one_letter_code
_entity_poly.pdbx_strand_id
1 'polypeptide(L)' 'MNGVMIQFFHWYHPGNLWNEFAEKAEYLKDLGFTAVWFPPANKCSLNMEGRGYDVYDLYDLGEFDQKGSIQPGTGRKLNI' A
#
# COMPACT_ATOMS: atom_id res chain seq x y z
N MET A 1 15.04 21.95 8.37
CA MET A 1 13.77 21.49 7.76
C MET A 1 13.06 20.64 8.79
N ASN A 2 11.77 20.89 9.05
CA ASN A 2 10.99 20.08 9.98
C ASN A 2 10.47 18.83 9.27
N GLY A 3 10.40 17.70 9.97
CA GLY A 3 9.82 16.48 9.41
C GLY A 3 8.29 16.54 9.43
N VAL A 4 7.66 16.18 8.31
CA VAL A 4 6.19 16.05 8.20
C VAL A 4 5.88 14.71 7.55
N MET A 5 5.01 13.93 8.19
CA MET A 5 4.55 12.63 7.70
C MET A 5 3.14 12.74 7.12
N ILE A 6 2.87 12.01 6.04
CA ILE A 6 1.53 11.82 5.48
C ILE A 6 1.09 10.36 5.57
N GLN A 7 -0.14 10.12 6.04
CA GLN A 7 -0.82 8.85 5.86
C GLN A 7 -1.38 8.79 4.43
N PHE A 8 -0.82 7.92 3.58
CA PHE A 8 -1.14 7.88 2.16
C PHE A 8 -2.16 6.78 1.83
N PHE A 9 -3.20 6.66 2.65
CA PHE A 9 -4.31 5.72 2.42
C PHE A 9 -5.54 6.15 3.22
N HIS A 10 -6.70 5.67 2.79
CA HIS A 10 -7.95 5.73 3.55
C HIS A 10 -8.74 4.44 3.34
N TRP A 11 -9.73 4.19 4.21
CA TRP A 11 -10.45 2.92 4.26
C TRP A 11 -11.13 2.53 2.94
N TYR A 12 -11.68 3.51 2.22
CA TYR A 12 -12.44 3.31 1.00
C TYR A 12 -11.60 3.45 -0.28
N HIS A 13 -10.26 3.36 -0.20
CA HIS A 13 -9.42 3.47 -1.39
C HIS A 13 -9.74 2.34 -2.38
N PRO A 14 -9.91 2.63 -3.68
CA PRO A 14 -10.31 1.64 -4.69
C PRO A 14 -9.18 0.68 -5.12
N GLY A 15 -8.03 0.67 -4.43
CA GLY A 15 -6.81 -0.02 -4.87
C GLY A 15 -5.84 0.86 -5.67
N ASN A 16 -4.81 0.28 -6.29
CA ASN A 16 -3.77 0.96 -7.10
C ASN A 16 -2.85 1.97 -6.37
N LEU A 17 -2.90 2.00 -5.05
CA LEU A 17 -2.18 2.95 -4.18
C LEU A 17 -0.68 3.10 -4.48
N TRP A 18 -0.01 1.99 -4.78
CA TRP A 18 1.43 1.95 -5.04
C TRP A 18 1.83 2.71 -6.31
N ASN A 19 1.06 2.56 -7.40
CA ASN A 19 1.30 3.29 -8.64
C ASN A 19 0.96 4.77 -8.47
N GLU A 20 -0.15 5.08 -7.78
CA GLU A 20 -0.52 6.47 -7.49
C GLU A 20 0.53 7.18 -6.63
N PHE A 21 1.13 6.48 -5.67
CA PHE A 21 2.24 7.01 -4.89
C PHE A 21 3.45 7.31 -5.78
N ALA A 22 3.84 6.38 -6.65
CA ALA A 22 4.97 6.56 -7.57
C ALA A 22 4.78 7.81 -8.46
N GLU A 23 3.56 8.03 -8.96
CA GLU A 23 3.21 9.20 -9.77
C GLU A 23 3.22 10.51 -8.96
N LYS A 24 2.90 10.47 -7.66
CA LYS A 24 2.77 11.66 -6.80
C LYS A 24 3.99 11.94 -5.94
N ALA A 25 5.01 11.09 -5.95
CA ALA A 25 6.15 11.18 -5.04
C ALA A 25 6.86 12.55 -5.09
N GLU A 26 7.17 13.06 -6.29
CA GLU A 26 7.80 14.39 -6.44
C GLU A 26 6.87 15.52 -6.00
N TYR A 27 5.58 15.44 -6.33
CA TYR A 27 4.60 16.44 -5.87
C TYR A 27 4.49 16.50 -4.34
N LEU A 28 4.45 15.35 -3.66
CA LEU A 28 4.39 15.29 -2.19
C LEU A 28 5.65 15.85 -1.54
N LYS A 29 6.81 15.61 -2.15
CA LYS A 29 8.09 16.16 -1.72
C LYS A 29 8.13 17.68 -1.91
N ASP A 30 7.63 18.20 -3.02
CA ASP A 30 7.53 19.65 -3.28
C ASP A 30 6.59 20.35 -2.29
N LEU A 31 5.54 19.66 -1.81
CA LEU A 31 4.69 20.13 -0.72
C LEU A 31 5.36 20.09 0.66
N GLY A 32 6.54 19.49 0.78
CA GLY A 32 7.32 19.43 2.02
C GLY A 32 7.08 18.19 2.88
N PHE A 33 6.39 17.16 2.38
CA PHE A 33 6.31 15.88 3.09
C PHE A 33 7.66 15.16 3.06
N THR A 34 8.08 14.66 4.22
CA THR A 34 9.39 14.00 4.40
C THR A 34 9.28 12.52 4.72
N ALA A 35 8.08 12.04 5.04
CA ALA A 35 7.82 10.65 5.35
C ALA A 35 6.40 10.27 4.91
N VAL A 36 6.22 8.99 4.58
CA VAL A 36 4.95 8.42 4.15
C VAL A 36 4.65 7.19 4.98
N TRP A 37 3.45 7.14 5.55
CA TRP A 37 2.91 5.94 6.17
C TRP A 37 1.99 5.24 5.18
N PHE A 38 2.40 4.05 4.76
CA PHE A 38 1.64 3.15 3.90
C PHE A 38 0.76 2.18 4.68
N PRO A 39 -0.32 1.67 4.08
CA PRO A 39 -1.07 0.56 4.68
C PRO A 39 -0.20 -0.71 4.69
N PRO A 40 -0.57 -1.74 5.48
CA PRO A 40 0.12 -3.03 5.44
C PRO A 40 0.13 -3.62 4.03
N ALA A 41 1.30 -4.01 3.53
CA ALA A 41 1.51 -4.48 2.16
C ALA A 41 1.34 -6.00 2.00
N ASN A 42 1.23 -6.71 3.12
CA ASN A 42 1.21 -8.17 3.16
C ASN A 42 -0.15 -8.77 2.78
N LYS A 43 -0.17 -10.06 2.43
CA LYS A 43 -1.38 -10.80 2.08
C LYS A 43 -2.38 -10.80 3.23
N CYS A 44 -3.64 -10.60 2.86
CA CYS A 44 -4.78 -10.46 3.76
C CYS A 44 -5.66 -11.71 3.75
N SER A 45 -6.33 -12.00 4.86
CA SER A 45 -7.24 -13.13 5.01
C SER A 45 -8.52 -12.96 4.18
N LEU A 46 -9.00 -11.73 4.05
CA LEU A 46 -10.12 -11.30 3.19
C LEU A 46 -9.66 -10.96 1.76
N ASN A 47 -8.38 -11.22 1.47
CA ASN A 47 -7.78 -11.10 0.16
C ASN A 47 -7.92 -9.71 -0.49
N MET A 48 -8.64 -9.56 -1.61
CA MET A 48 -8.85 -8.26 -2.27
C MET A 48 -9.73 -7.29 -1.47
N GLU A 49 -10.59 -7.81 -0.58
CA GLU A 49 -11.44 -7.01 0.30
C GLU A 49 -10.71 -6.57 1.59
N GLY A 50 -9.55 -7.19 1.86
CA GLY A 50 -8.72 -6.89 3.01
C GLY A 50 -8.08 -5.50 2.93
N ARG A 51 -7.90 -4.88 4.09
CA ARG A 51 -7.32 -3.53 4.22
C ARG A 51 -5.89 -3.55 4.79
N GLY A 52 -5.33 -4.74 4.98
CA GLY A 52 -3.99 -4.95 5.56
C GLY A 52 -4.01 -5.34 7.03
N TYR A 53 -5.09 -5.03 7.76
CA TYR A 53 -5.21 -5.30 9.20
C TYR A 53 -5.68 -6.73 9.51
N ASP A 54 -6.15 -7.47 8.50
CA ASP A 54 -6.54 -8.86 8.54
C ASP A 54 -5.41 -9.78 8.02
N VAL A 55 -4.21 -9.61 8.58
CA VAL A 55 -2.96 -10.28 8.16
C VAL A 55 -3.15 -11.79 8.00
N TYR A 56 -2.72 -12.33 6.86
CA TYR A 56 -2.65 -13.77 6.60
C TYR A 56 -1.21 -14.27 6.56
N ASP A 57 -0.38 -13.72 5.67
CA ASP A 57 1.02 -14.09 5.49
C ASP A 57 1.86 -12.82 5.44
N LEU A 58 2.71 -12.60 6.45
CA LEU A 58 3.60 -11.45 6.56
C LEU A 58 4.72 -11.45 5.51
N TYR A 59 5.02 -12.61 4.91
CA TYR A 59 6.07 -12.74 3.90
C TYR A 59 5.57 -12.55 2.47
N ASP A 60 4.25 -12.65 2.26
CA ASP A 60 3.64 -12.46 0.95
C ASP A 60 3.28 -10.99 0.73
N LEU A 61 4.15 -10.24 0.06
CA LEU A 61 3.91 -8.85 -0.35
C LEU A 61 3.11 -8.74 -1.67
N GLY A 62 2.37 -9.79 -2.03
CA GLY A 62 1.67 -9.89 -3.31
C GLY A 62 2.46 -10.64 -4.38
N GLU A 63 3.24 -11.63 -3.96
CA GLU A 63 4.16 -12.40 -4.80
C GLU A 63 3.67 -13.83 -5.05
N PHE A 64 2.87 -14.37 -4.13
CA PHE A 64 2.43 -15.75 -4.18
C PHE A 64 0.93 -15.85 -4.46
N ASP A 65 0.53 -16.88 -5.22
CA ASP A 65 -0.88 -17.23 -5.36
C ASP A 65 -1.37 -17.88 -4.07
N GLN A 66 -2.02 -17.06 -3.25
CA GLN A 66 -2.56 -17.46 -1.95
C GLN A 66 -3.95 -16.86 -1.81
N LYS A 67 -4.88 -17.60 -1.19
CA LYS A 67 -6.29 -17.19 -1.04
C LYS A 67 -7.05 -16.92 -2.35
N GLY A 68 -6.51 -17.38 -3.49
CA GLY A 68 -7.13 -17.21 -4.81
C GLY A 68 -6.74 -15.93 -5.54
N SER A 69 -5.69 -15.23 -5.08
CA SER A 69 -5.06 -14.15 -5.86
C SER A 69 -3.58 -14.01 -5.54
N ILE A 70 -2.84 -13.50 -6.52
CA ILE A 70 -1.47 -13.01 -6.31
C ILE A 70 -1.51 -11.64 -5.61
N GLN A 71 -2.46 -10.76 -5.99
CA GLN A 71 -2.53 -9.39 -5.50
C GLN A 71 -3.15 -9.27 -4.10
N PRO A 72 -2.56 -8.48 -3.18
CA PRO A 72 -3.19 -8.09 -1.92
C PRO A 72 -4.22 -6.98 -2.14
N GLY A 73 -5.19 -6.85 -1.23
CA GLY A 73 -6.27 -5.84 -1.30
C GLY A 73 -5.79 -4.38 -1.27
N THR A 74 -4.57 -4.12 -0.82
CA THR A 74 -3.93 -2.79 -0.85
C THR A 74 -3.33 -2.44 -2.23
N GLY A 75 -3.35 -3.36 -3.19
CA GLY A 75 -2.90 -3.16 -4.57
C GLY A 75 -1.71 -4.05 -4.95
N ARG A 76 -1.36 -4.08 -6.24
CA ARG A 76 -0.18 -4.82 -6.75
C ARG A 76 1.09 -4.30 -6.10
N LYS A 77 2.03 -5.20 -5.81
CA LYS A 77 3.43 -4.86 -5.51
C LYS A 77 3.92 -3.78 -6.48
N LEU A 78 4.56 -2.76 -5.93
CA LEU A 78 5.27 -1.73 -6.67
C LEU A 78 6.45 -2.43 -7.39
N ASN A 79 6.43 -2.45 -8.72
CA ASN A 79 7.61 -2.83 -9.50
C ASN A 79 8.56 -1.63 -9.50
N ILE A 80 9.37 -1.52 -8.46
CA ILE A 80 10.55 -0.65 -8.44
C ILE A 80 11.70 -1.33 -9.19
#